data_AF-A0A7X3YBX6-F1
#
_entry.id   AF-A0A7X3YBX6-F1
#
_cell.length_a   1.000
_cell.length_b   1.000
_cell.length_c   1.000
_cell.angle_alpha   90.00
_cell.angle_beta   90.00
_cell.angle_gamma   90.00
#
_symmetry.space_group_name_H-M   'P 1'
#
loop_
_entity.id
_entity.type
_entity.pdbx_description
1 polymer ?
#
loop_
_entity_poly.entity_id
_entity_poly.type
_entity_poly.pdbx_seq_one_letter_code
_entity_poly.pdbx_strand_id
1 'polypeptide(L)' 'LIMAFNVWFVIWPSQKIALGIVDAPDDRKPPAARRALLFSRTNTMLSIPMLYGMLAAQNPPF' A
#
# COMPACT_ATOMS: atom_id res chain seq x y z
N LEU A 1 -8.88 7.47 -3.83
CA LEU A 1 -9.75 6.28 -3.64
C LEU A 1 -9.00 4.97 -3.88
N ILE A 2 -8.37 4.77 -5.03
CA ILE A 2 -7.64 3.52 -5.37
C ILE A 2 -6.52 3.19 -4.35
N MET A 3 -5.77 4.21 -3.90
CA MET A 3 -4.74 4.03 -2.85
C MET A 3 -5.31 3.55 -1.51
N ALA A 4 -6.39 4.19 -1.05
CA ALA A 4 -7.08 3.80 0.19
C ALA A 4 -7.65 2.38 0.08
N PHE A 5 -8.21 2.00 -1.07
CA PHE A 5 -8.68 0.65 -1.33
C PHE A 5 -7.54 -0.39 -1.22
N ASN A 6 -6.39 -0.12 -1.85
CA ASN A 6 -5.22 -1.00 -1.79
C ASN A 6 -4.73 -1.20 -0.34
N VAL A 7 -4.72 -0.14 0.47
CA VAL A 7 -4.31 -0.23 1.88
C VAL A 7 -5.28 -1.08 2.70
N TRP A 8 -6.57 -0.78 2.65
CA TRP A 8 -7.57 -1.38 3.53
C TRP A 8 -7.93 -2.82 3.14
N PHE A 9 -8.03 -3.13 1.84
CA PHE A 9 -8.51 -4.44 1.38
C PHE A 9 -7.39 -5.42 1.02
N VAL A 10 -6.16 -4.96 0.78
CA VAL A 10 -5.06 -5.83 0.32
C VAL A 10 -3.88 -5.82 1.29
N ILE A 11 -3.34 -4.64 1.60
CA ILE A 11 -2.14 -4.51 2.45
C ILE A 11 -2.47 -4.91 3.89
N TRP A 12 -3.54 -4.34 4.47
CA TRP A 12 -3.91 -4.59 5.87
C TRP A 12 -4.20 -6.07 6.21
N PRO A 13 -5.04 -6.81 5.46
CA PRO A 13 -5.23 -8.24 5.73
C PRO A 13 -3.95 -9.06 5.55
N SER A 14 -3.11 -8.72 4.58
CA SER A 14 -1.81 -9.39 4.38
C SER A 14 -0.83 -9.09 5.52
N GLN A 15 -0.82 -7.86 6.04
CA GLN A 15 -0.03 -7.47 7.21
C GLN A 15 -0.51 -8.15 8.49
N LYS A 16 -1.82 -8.30 8.69
CA LYS A 16 -2.36 -9.03 9.85
C LYS A 16 -1.90 -10.49 9.89
N ILE A 17 -1.79 -11.14 8.74
CA ILE A 17 -1.23 -12.50 8.61
C ILE A 17 0.28 -12.50 8.86
N ALA A 18 1.01 -11.55 8.27
CA ALA A 18 2.47 -11.47 8.43
C ALA A 18 2.92 -11.11 9.85
N LEU A 19 2.17 -10.25 10.55
CA LEU A 19 2.41 -9.82 11.93
C LEU A 19 1.88 -10.82 12.97
N GLY A 20 1.20 -11.89 12.55
CA GLY A 20 0.62 -12.87 13.46
C GLY A 20 -0.57 -12.36 14.28
N ILE A 21 -1.21 -11.27 13.83
CA ILE A 21 -2.46 -10.77 14.44
C ILE A 21 -3.62 -11.73 14.15
N VAL A 22 -3.55 -12.43 13.02
CA VAL A 22 -4.48 -13.51 12.64
C VAL A 22 -3.72 -14.82 12.65
N ASP A 23 -4.33 -15.84 13.24
CA ASP A 23 -3.75 -17.18 13.29
C ASP A 23 -3.71 -17.78 11.89
N ALA A 24 -2.49 -18.03 11.40
CA ALA A 24 -2.23 -18.51 10.06
C ALA A 24 -0.98 -19.40 10.10
N PRO A 25 -0.98 -20.52 9.36
CA PRO A 25 0.18 -21.41 9.32
C PRO A 25 1.42 -20.67 8.84
N ASP A 26 2.59 -21.06 9.37
CA ASP A 26 3.85 -20.36 9.14
C ASP A 26 4.26 -20.30 7.66
N ASP A 27 3.76 -21.22 6.83
CA ASP A 27 3.97 -21.23 5.38
C ASP A 27 3.33 -20.03 4.65
N ARG A 28 2.29 -19.42 5.25
CA ARG A 28 1.51 -18.33 4.64
C ARG A 28 2.01 -16.95 5.04
N LYS A 29 2.86 -16.84 6.07
CA LYS A 29 3.50 -15.59 6.50
C LYS A 29 4.42 -15.00 5.42
N PRO A 30 5.38 -15.75 4.81
CA PRO A 30 6.24 -15.22 3.75
C PRO A 30 5.50 -14.70 2.50
N PRO A 31 4.53 -15.43 1.91
CA PRO A 31 3.77 -14.92 0.76
C PRO A 31 2.86 -13.74 1.12
N ALA A 32 2.32 -13.67 2.34
CA ALA A 32 1.55 -12.52 2.81
C ALA A 32 2.42 -11.27 2.96
N ALA A 33 3.61 -11.40 3.54
CA ALA A 33 4.57 -10.30 3.64
C ALA A 33 4.98 -9.78 2.25
N ARG A 34 5.23 -10.68 1.30
CA ARG A 34 5.57 -10.32 -0.09
C ARG A 34 4.42 -9.58 -0.79
N ARG A 35 3.17 -10.03 -0.60
CA ARG A 35 1.99 -9.33 -1.14
C ARG A 35 1.84 -7.93 -0.54
N ALA A 36 2.00 -7.78 0.78
CA ALA A 36 1.96 -6.49 1.44
C ALA A 36 3.05 -5.54 0.90
N LEU A 37 4.26 -6.05 0.67
CA LEU A 37 5.38 -5.26 0.13
C LEU A 37 5.12 -4.80 -1.32
N LEU A 38 4.64 -5.69 -2.19
CA LEU A 38 4.37 -5.37 -3.59
C LEU A 38 3.27 -4.31 -3.72
N PHE A 39 2.18 -4.46 -2.97
CA PHE A 39 1.09 -3.47 -2.98
C PHE A 39 1.48 -2.15 -2.31
N SER A 40 2.35 -2.19 -1.29
CA SER A 40 2.94 -0.97 -0.70
C SER A 40 3.73 -0.18 -1.75
N ARG A 41 4.54 -0.85 -2.59
CA ARG A 41 5.27 -0.21 -3.69
C ARG A 41 4.34 0.43 -4.71
N THR A 42 3.27 -0.26 -5.11
CA THR A 42 2.25 0.31 -6.01
C THR A 42 1.58 1.53 -5.39
N ASN A 43 1.27 1.50 -4.10
CA ASN A 43 0.72 2.65 -3.38
C ASN A 43 1.73 3.83 -3.38
N THR A 44 3.01 3.58 -3.13
CA THR A 44 4.06 4.63 -3.20
C THR A 44 4.21 5.22 -4.61
N MET A 45 4.10 4.41 -5.66
CA MET A 45 4.11 4.93 -7.04
C MET A 45 2.89 5.82 -7.31
N LEU A 46 1.72 5.46 -6.78
CA LEU A 46 0.50 6.26 -6.90
C LEU A 46 0.55 7.58 -6.10
N SER A 47 1.41 7.70 -5.09
CA SER A 47 1.64 8.99 -4.41
C SER A 47 2.43 10.00 -5.26
N ILE A 48 3.17 9.57 -6.29
CA ILE A 48 3.92 10.48 -7.19
C ILE A 48 2.99 11.44 -7.94
N PRO A 49 1.96 10.98 -8.69
CA PRO A 49 1.04 11.88 -9.38
C PRO A 49 0.21 12.75 -8.42
N MET A 50 -0.09 12.25 -7.21
CA MET A 50 -0.72 13.06 -6.17
C MET A 50 0.18 14.20 -5.72
N LEU A 51 1.45 13.92 -5.40
CA LEU A 51 2.45 14.92 -5.03
C LEU A 51 2.68 15.93 -6.16
N TYR A 52 2.75 15.46 -7.41
CA TYR A 52 2.85 16.33 -8.57
C TYR A 52 1.64 17.28 -8.69
N GLY A 53 0.42 16.76 -8.52
CA GLY A 53 -0.79 17.59 -8.52
C GLY A 53 -0.81 18.63 -7.41
N MET A 54 -0.37 18.27 -6.19
CA MET A 54 -0.23 19.22 -5.08
C MET A 54 0.83 20.28 -5.36
N LEU A 55 1.97 19.89 -5.94
CA LEU A 55 3.06 20.80 -6.28
C LEU A 55 2.64 21.78 -7.40
N ALA A 56 1.94 21.29 -8.42
CA ALA A 56 1.43 22.10 -9.52
C ALA A 56 0.32 23.06 -9.10
N ALA A 57 -0.51 22.68 -8.11
CA ALA A 57 -1.52 23.57 -7.53
C ALA A 57 -0.89 24.65 -6.63
N GLN A 58 0.18 24.31 -5.90
CA GLN A 58 0.88 25.26 -5.03
C GLN A 58 1.84 26.18 -5.78
N ASN A 59 2.44 25.70 -6.87
CA ASN A 59 3.29 26.47 -7.79
C ASN A 59 2.67 26.42 -9.19
N PRO A 60 1.59 27.18 -9.42
CA PRO A 60 1.03 27.30 -10.77
C PRO A 60 2.11 27.85 -11.70
N PRO A 61 2.27 27.30 -12.93
CA PRO A 61 3.30 27.74 -13.87
C PRO A 61 3.03 29.13 -14.49
N PHE A 62 2.14 29.94 -13.89
CA PHE A 62 1.72 31.28 -14.30
C PHE A 62 1.35 32.13 -13.09
#